data_AF-A0A7I7LB90-F1
#
_entry.id   AF-A0A7I7LB90-F1
#
_cell.length_a   1.000
_cell.length_b   1.000
_cell.length_c   1.000
_cell.angle_alpha   90.00
_cell.angle_beta   90.00
_cell.angle_gamma   90.00
#
_symmetry.space_group_name_H-M   'P 1'
#
loop_
_entity.id
_entity.type
_entity.pdbx_description
1 polymer ?
#
loop_
_entity_poly.entity_id
_entity_poly.type
_entity_poly.pdbx_seq_one_letter_code
_entity_poly.pdbx_strand_id
1 'polypeptide(L)'
;MSSRAEITAKFARAYVGAPKADKGQILDQVVAVTGWSRDNARRRLRAAAAPPGAGRQVAKRICRQRNPKYSRMRSRCCRRCGRPQAGSAAGIWPLPWHFSWML
;
A
#
# COMPACT_ATOMS: atom_id res chain seq x y z
N MET A 1 13.79 -12.56 18.03
CA MET A 1 13.16 -11.23 17.97
C MET A 1 11.71 -11.41 17.55
N SER A 2 10.73 -11.16 18.44
CA SER A 2 9.31 -11.22 18.04
C SER A 2 9.00 -10.10 17.06
N SER A 3 8.21 -10.42 16.02
CA SER A 3 7.78 -9.39 15.08
C SER A 3 6.85 -8.40 15.75
N ARG A 4 6.89 -7.13 15.34
CA ARG A 4 6.00 -6.07 15.88
C ARG A 4 4.53 -6.41 15.68
N ALA A 5 4.21 -7.21 14.65
CA ALA A 5 2.88 -7.71 14.37
C ALA A 5 2.41 -8.72 15.44
N GLU A 6 3.27 -9.66 15.85
CA GLU A 6 2.96 -10.61 16.92
C GLU A 6 2.70 -9.92 18.26
N ILE A 7 3.48 -8.89 18.58
CA ILE A 7 3.29 -8.06 19.78
C ILE A 7 1.88 -7.45 19.75
N THR A 8 1.51 -6.79 18.66
CA THR A 8 0.18 -6.19 18.54
C THR A 8 -0.95 -7.21 18.59
N ALA A 9 -0.79 -8.41 18.01
CA ALA A 9 -1.80 -9.45 18.01
C ALA A 9 -2.08 -9.99 19.44
N LYS A 10 -1.03 -10.13 20.26
CA LYS A 10 -1.14 -10.54 21.66
C LYS A 10 -1.87 -9.48 22.50
N PHE A 11 -1.47 -8.22 22.37
CA PHE A 11 -2.06 -7.12 23.14
C PHE A 11 -3.46 -6.71 22.65
N ALA A 12 -3.84 -7.03 21.41
CA ALA A 12 -5.16 -6.67 20.86
C ALA A 12 -6.30 -7.30 21.66
N ARG A 13 -6.19 -8.59 22.03
CA ARG A 13 -7.22 -9.29 22.81
C ARG A 13 -7.38 -8.67 24.21
N ALA A 14 -6.26 -8.41 24.89
CA ALA A 14 -6.24 -7.75 26.19
C ALA A 14 -6.84 -6.34 26.14
N TYR A 15 -6.54 -5.57 25.08
CA TYR A 15 -7.02 -4.21 24.91
C TYR A 15 -8.54 -4.11 24.68
N VAL A 16 -9.15 -5.11 24.00
CA VAL A 16 -10.60 -5.14 23.76
C VAL A 16 -11.37 -5.40 25.05
N GLY A 17 -10.93 -6.38 25.84
CA GLY A 17 -11.60 -6.78 27.08
C GLY A 17 -11.31 -5.85 28.27
N ALA A 18 -10.26 -5.05 28.22
CA ALA A 18 -9.86 -4.18 29.32
C ALA A 18 -10.91 -3.09 29.64
N PRO A 19 -11.09 -2.70 30.92
CA PRO A 19 -11.81 -1.50 31.31
C PRO A 19 -11.03 -0.22 30.93
N LYS A 20 -11.68 0.95 31.04
CA LYS A 20 -11.13 2.23 30.55
C LYS A 20 -9.81 2.62 31.23
N ALA A 21 -9.60 2.22 32.49
CA ALA A 21 -8.38 2.47 33.26
C ALA A 21 -7.19 1.64 32.73
N ASP A 22 -7.39 0.34 32.51
CA ASP A 22 -6.30 -0.59 32.16
C ASP A 22 -5.82 -0.44 30.72
N LYS A 23 -6.68 0.11 29.83
CA LYS A 23 -6.30 0.46 28.45
C LYS A 23 -5.11 1.41 28.39
N GLY A 24 -4.93 2.28 29.39
CA GLY A 24 -3.79 3.17 29.49
C GLY A 24 -2.49 2.40 29.65
N GLN A 25 -2.43 1.49 30.63
CA GLN A 25 -1.25 0.69 30.95
C GLN A 25 -0.86 -0.24 29.80
N ILE A 26 -1.83 -0.83 29.11
CA ILE A 26 -1.59 -1.66 27.93
C ILE A 26 -0.93 -0.85 26.81
N LEU A 27 -1.35 0.40 26.61
CA LEU A 27 -0.74 1.28 25.61
C LEU A 27 0.71 1.62 25.98
N ASP A 28 0.98 1.88 27.26
CA ASP A 28 2.33 2.18 27.76
C ASP A 28 3.29 1.01 27.57
N GLN A 29 2.83 -0.22 27.83
CA GLN A 29 3.62 -1.43 27.58
C GLN A 29 3.92 -1.62 26.09
N VAL A 30 2.94 -1.42 25.21
CA VAL A 30 3.15 -1.54 23.75
C VAL A 30 4.13 -0.46 23.26
N VAL A 31 4.04 0.75 23.79
CA VAL A 31 4.96 1.86 23.50
C VAL A 31 6.38 1.52 23.94
N ALA A 32 6.56 0.98 25.14
CA ALA A 32 7.87 0.58 25.64
C ALA A 32 8.51 -0.55 24.81
N VAL A 33 7.72 -1.57 24.44
CA VAL A 33 8.20 -2.75 23.70
C VAL A 33 8.47 -2.45 22.22
N THR A 34 7.69 -1.55 21.61
CA THR A 34 7.84 -1.25 20.18
C THR A 34 8.60 0.06 19.92
N GLY A 35 8.54 1.05 20.81
CA GLY A 35 9.00 2.41 20.54
C GLY A 35 8.06 3.21 19.62
N TRP A 36 6.77 2.85 19.56
CA TRP A 36 5.76 3.63 18.84
C TRP A 36 5.24 4.82 19.66
N SER A 37 4.63 5.79 18.99
CA SER A 37 3.80 6.78 19.68
C SER A 37 2.51 6.16 20.20
N ARG A 38 1.98 6.71 21.30
CA ARG A 38 0.75 6.23 21.95
C ARG A 38 -0.43 6.15 20.98
N ASP A 39 -0.56 7.12 20.07
CA ASP A 39 -1.63 7.15 19.06
C ASP A 39 -1.44 6.12 17.93
N ASN A 40 -0.19 5.78 17.60
CA ASN A 40 0.11 4.71 16.67
C ASN A 40 -0.26 3.35 17.28
N ALA A 41 0.13 3.11 18.54
CA ALA A 41 -0.24 1.93 19.30
C ALA A 41 -1.77 1.78 19.39
N ARG A 42 -2.50 2.87 19.71
CA ARG A 42 -3.96 2.85 19.76
C ARG A 42 -4.60 2.47 18.40
N ARG A 43 -4.12 3.05 17.29
CA ARG A 43 -4.62 2.72 15.95
C ARG A 43 -4.35 1.26 15.59
N ARG A 44 -3.15 0.77 15.88
CA ARG A 44 -2.75 -0.62 15.60
C ARG A 44 -3.54 -1.63 16.43
N LEU A 45 -3.74 -1.38 17.72
CA LEU A 45 -4.55 -2.25 18.57
C LEU A 45 -6.03 -2.25 18.16
N ARG A 46 -6.59 -1.08 17.78
CA ARG A 46 -7.96 -1.01 17.25
C ARG A 46 -8.11 -1.74 15.91
N ALA A 47 -7.14 -1.59 15.01
CA ALA A 47 -7.15 -2.27 13.72
C ALA A 47 -6.98 -3.79 13.85
N ALA A 48 -6.18 -4.25 14.81
CA ALA A 48 -5.99 -5.68 15.10
C ALA A 48 -7.18 -6.29 15.86
N ALA A 49 -7.88 -5.49 16.65
CA ALA A 49 -9.10 -5.88 17.37
C ALA A 49 -10.34 -5.92 16.46
N ALA A 50 -10.37 -5.07 15.43
CA ALA A 50 -11.42 -5.14 14.44
C ALA A 50 -11.32 -6.50 13.74
N PRO A 51 -12.43 -7.25 13.60
CA PRO A 51 -12.44 -8.36 12.67
C PRO A 51 -12.00 -7.83 11.29
N PRO A 52 -11.49 -8.68 10.39
CA PRO A 52 -11.38 -8.33 8.98
C PRO A 52 -12.81 -8.18 8.41
N GLY A 53 -13.55 -7.19 8.89
CA GLY A 53 -14.76 -6.72 8.25
C GLY A 53 -14.33 -6.27 6.88
N ALA A 54 -15.06 -6.74 5.85
CA ALA A 54 -14.84 -6.43 4.45
C ALA A 54 -14.30 -5.00 4.32
N GLY A 55 -12.97 -4.87 4.22
CA GLY A 55 -12.29 -3.60 4.42
C GLY A 55 -12.99 -2.58 3.56
N ARG A 56 -13.44 -1.45 4.13
CA ARG A 56 -14.43 -0.51 3.54
C ARG A 56 -14.49 -0.75 2.06
N GLN A 57 -15.49 -1.50 1.58
CA GLN A 57 -15.63 -1.82 0.16
C GLN A 57 -15.71 -0.48 -0.56
N VAL A 58 -14.55 0.04 -0.97
CA VAL A 58 -14.48 1.12 -1.91
C VAL A 58 -14.96 0.42 -3.16
N ALA A 59 -16.26 0.61 -3.46
CA ALA A 59 -16.85 0.08 -4.67
C ALA A 59 -15.83 0.32 -5.78
N LYS A 60 -15.29 -0.76 -6.34
CA LYS A 60 -14.24 -0.68 -7.34
C LYS A 60 -14.84 0.19 -8.43
N ARG A 61 -14.41 1.46 -8.54
CA ARG A 61 -14.96 2.37 -9.54
C ARG A 61 -14.75 1.65 -10.87
N ILE A 62 -15.85 1.26 -11.52
CA ILE A 62 -15.79 0.72 -12.86
C ILE A 62 -15.32 1.89 -13.72
N CYS A 63 -14.01 1.98 -13.95
CA CYS A 63 -13.47 2.87 -14.95
C CYS A 63 -14.04 2.40 -16.28
N ARG A 64 -15.10 3.06 -16.76
CA ARG A 64 -15.62 2.82 -18.11
C ARG A 64 -14.46 3.01 -19.09
N GLN A 65 -14.09 1.97 -19.82
CA GLN A 65 -13.13 2.10 -20.90
C GLN A 65 -13.67 3.14 -21.88
N ARG A 66 -12.89 4.19 -22.15
CA ARG A 66 -13.24 5.18 -23.18
C ARG A 66 -13.31 4.47 -24.53
N ASN A 67 -14.28 4.85 -25.36
CA ASN A 67 -14.35 4.37 -26.73
C ASN A 67 -13.00 4.63 -27.42
N PRO A 68 -12.31 3.60 -27.95
CA PRO A 68 -11.02 3.80 -28.59
C PRO A 68 -11.18 4.74 -29.79
N LYS A 69 -10.32 5.77 -29.88
CA LYS A 69 -10.31 6.76 -30.98
C LYS A 69 -10.09 6.11 -32.35
N TYR A 70 -9.47 4.93 -32.38
CA TYR A 70 -9.07 4.25 -33.62
C TYR A 70 -9.75 2.90 -33.76
N SER A 71 -10.03 2.53 -35.01
CA SER A 71 -10.60 1.24 -35.35
C SER A 71 -9.75 0.08 -34.80
N ARG A 72 -10.42 -1.03 -34.47
CA ARG A 72 -9.78 -2.23 -33.92
C ARG A 72 -8.61 -2.71 -34.77
N MET A 73 -8.74 -2.60 -36.10
CA MET A 73 -7.76 -3.05 -37.08
C MET A 73 -6.50 -2.18 -37.08
N ARG A 74 -6.64 -0.86 -37.01
CA ARG A 74 -5.50 0.07 -36.88
C ARG A 74 -4.73 -0.14 -35.58
N SER A 75 -5.44 -0.35 -34.47
CA SER A 75 -4.83 -0.62 -33.16
C SER A 75 -4.07 -1.95 -33.12
N ARG A 76 -4.57 -2.99 -33.81
CA ARG A 76 -3.88 -4.29 -33.95
C ARG A 76 -2.62 -4.17 -34.80
N CYS A 77 -2.69 -3.41 -35.90
CA CYS A 77 -1.54 -3.16 -36.76
C CYS A 77 -0.42 -2.46 -35.97
N CYS A 78 -0.71 -1.38 -35.26
CA CYS A 78 0.27 -0.67 -34.42
C CYS A 78 0.93 -1.55 -33.35
N ARG A 79 0.16 -2.42 -32.67
CA ARG A 79 0.73 -3.35 -31.67
C ARG A 79 1.64 -4.41 -32.29
N ARG A 80 1.30 -4.89 -33.49
CA ARG A 80 2.06 -5.95 -34.18
C ARG A 80 3.35 -5.42 -34.80
N CYS A 81 3.35 -4.19 -35.30
CA CYS A 81 4.53 -3.55 -35.89
C CYS A 81 5.42 -2.81 -34.88
N GLY A 82 5.09 -2.85 -33.58
CA GLY A 82 5.91 -2.23 -32.52
C GLY A 82 5.96 -0.70 -32.54
N ARG A 83 5.11 -0.03 -33.33
CA ARG A 83 5.09 1.45 -33.37
C ARG A 83 4.42 2.01 -32.12
N PRO A 84 5.11 2.84 -31.32
CA PRO A 84 4.49 3.50 -30.17
C PRO A 84 3.39 4.44 -30.68
N GLN A 85 2.21 4.38 -30.04
CA GLN A 85 1.14 5.33 -30.32
C GLN A 85 1.56 6.69 -29.78
N ALA A 86 1.59 7.71 -30.65
CA ALA A 86 1.80 9.09 -30.26
C ALA A 86 0.77 9.48 -29.19
N GLY A 87 1.25 9.72 -27.97
CA GLY A 87 0.44 10.00 -26.78
C GLY A 87 0.81 9.21 -25.52
N SER A 88 1.64 8.16 -25.61
CA SER A 88 2.28 7.60 -24.42
C SER A 88 3.34 8.58 -23.92
N ALA A 89 3.05 9.28 -22.83
CA ALA A 89 4.04 9.96 -22.01
C ALA A 89 4.98 8.91 -21.37
N ALA A 90 5.85 8.31 -22.17
CA ALA A 90 7.07 7.69 -21.70
C ALA A 90 8.13 8.79 -21.59
N GLY A 91 7.91 9.70 -20.64
CA GLY A 91 8.96 10.59 -20.16
C GLY A 91 9.84 9.80 -19.21
N ILE A 92 11.05 9.46 -19.66
CA ILE A 92 12.36 9.67 -19.02
C ILE A 92 13.36 9.03 -20.00
N TRP A 93 13.97 9.88 -20.82
CA TRP A 93 15.16 9.53 -21.59
C TRP A 93 16.36 9.51 -20.61
N PRO A 94 17.20 8.48 -20.58
CA PRO A 94 18.59 8.67 -20.22
C PRO A 94 19.35 9.07 -21.49
N LEU A 95 19.81 10.31 -21.49
CA LEU A 95 20.87 10.82 -22.35
C LEU A 95 22.13 9.93 -22.27
N PRO A 96 22.99 9.94 -23.31
CA PRO A 96 24.12 9.03 -23.46
C PRO A 96 25.25 9.42 -22.51
N TRP A 97 25.65 8.52 -21.61
CA TRP A 97 26.89 8.66 -20.85
C TRP A 97 28.00 7.97 -21.63
N HIS A 98 28.75 8.76 -22.40
CA HIS A 98 30.12 8.46 -22.77
C HIS A 98 30.95 8.42 -21.48
N PHE A 99 31.43 7.24 -21.07
CA PHE A 99 32.60 7.09 -20.17
C PHE A 99 33.15 5.66 -20.34
N SER A 100 33.87 5.44 -21.44
CA SER A 100 34.76 4.28 -21.61
C SER A 100 36.17 4.74 -21.24
N TRP A 101 36.63 4.28 -20.07
CA TRP A 101 38.00 4.45 -19.62
C TRP A 101 38.94 3.56 -20.43
N MET A 102 40.07 4.15 -20.80
CA MET A 102 41.25 3.53 -21.39
C MET A 102 41.74 2.34 -20.58
N LEU A 103 42.01 1.24 -21.29
CA LEU A 103 43.05 0.24 -21.01
C LEU A 103 43.54 -0.26 -22.37
#